data_AF-A0A2N1SQ49-F1
#
_entry.id   AF-A0A2N1SQ49-F1
#
_cell.length_a   1.000
_cell.length_b   1.000
_cell.length_c   1.000
_cell.angle_alpha   90.00
_cell.angle_beta   90.00
_cell.angle_gamma   90.00
#
_symmetry.space_group_name_H-M   'P 1'
#
loop_
_entity.id
_entity.type
_entity.pdbx_description
1 polymer ?
#
loop_
_entity_poly.entity_id
_entity_poly.type
_entity_poly.pdbx_seq_one_letter_code
_entity_poly.pdbx_strand_id
1 'polypeptide(L)'
;MIDMWVRVRQKLDQMAVSQNELARAIGASSAQVSAWVTNNRIPRADATLKIADYLGVSVRWLLTGEPEKPGLTPQQSLEGVMMDNGLLAVIKRLKDADKLQVAAIENLLKTFGL
;
A
#
# COMPACT_ATOMS: atom_id res chain seq x y z
N MET A 1 -20.73 12.74 -16.47
CA MET A 1 -20.74 11.73 -15.38
C MET A 1 -19.50 11.98 -14.54
N ILE A 2 -19.62 12.02 -13.20
CA ILE A 2 -18.51 12.18 -12.25
C ILE A 2 -17.55 11.03 -12.50
N ASP A 3 -16.26 11.35 -12.54
CA ASP A 3 -15.21 10.40 -12.88
C ASP A 3 -15.18 9.17 -11.96
N MET A 4 -15.65 9.30 -10.71
CA MET A 4 -15.86 8.18 -9.79
C MET A 4 -16.70 7.06 -10.43
N TRP A 5 -17.85 7.38 -11.02
CA TRP A 5 -18.75 6.36 -11.59
C TRP A 5 -18.23 5.77 -12.89
N VAL A 6 -17.40 6.52 -13.62
CA VAL A 6 -16.65 5.99 -14.77
C VAL A 6 -15.66 4.92 -14.30
N ARG A 7 -14.91 5.20 -13.23
CA ARG A 7 -13.98 4.23 -12.62
C ARG A 7 -14.67 3.01 -12.02
N VAL A 8 -15.81 3.20 -11.34
CA VAL A 8 -16.62 2.07 -10.83
C VAL A 8 -17.00 1.15 -12.00
N ARG A 9 -17.55 1.69 -13.08
CA ARG A 9 -17.96 0.89 -14.24
C ARG A 9 -16.78 0.14 -14.85
N GLN A 10 -15.65 0.83 -15.05
CA GLN A 10 -14.44 0.20 -15.57
C GLN A 10 -13.98 -0.99 -14.70
N LYS A 11 -14.04 -0.86 -13.38
CA LYS A 11 -13.68 -1.95 -12.46
C LYS A 11 -14.67 -3.11 -12.46
N LEU A 12 -15.98 -2.81 -12.53
CA LEU A 12 -17.01 -3.84 -12.65
C LEU A 12 -16.86 -4.63 -13.97
N ASP A 13 -16.58 -3.95 -15.08
CA ASP A 13 -16.34 -4.57 -16.38
C ASP A 13 -15.10 -5.49 -16.35
N GLN A 14 -14.01 -5.07 -15.69
CA GLN A 14 -12.80 -5.88 -15.50
C GLN A 14 -13.07 -7.14 -14.66
N MET A 15 -13.98 -7.05 -13.70
CA MET A 15 -14.37 -8.14 -12.81
C MET A 15 -15.51 -9.01 -13.40
N ALA A 16 -16.06 -8.64 -14.56
CA ALA A 16 -17.24 -9.26 -15.17
C ALA A 16 -18.47 -9.36 -14.22
N VAL A 17 -18.63 -8.36 -13.35
CA VAL A 17 -19.75 -8.29 -12.38
C VAL A 17 -20.72 -7.16 -12.75
N SER A 18 -21.99 -7.35 -12.40
CA SER A 18 -23.01 -6.34 -12.69
C SER A 18 -23.09 -5.26 -11.60
N GLN A 19 -23.63 -4.10 -11.93
CA GLN A 19 -23.93 -3.05 -10.95
C GLN A 19 -24.95 -3.52 -9.88
N ASN A 20 -25.86 -4.43 -10.25
CA ASN A 20 -26.81 -5.02 -9.30
C ASN A 20 -26.10 -5.93 -8.29
N GLU A 21 -25.06 -6.62 -8.72
CA GLU A 21 -24.24 -7.45 -7.84
C GLU A 21 -23.43 -6.59 -6.87
N LEU A 22 -22.82 -5.50 -7.35
CA LEU A 22 -22.21 -4.48 -6.50
C LEU A 22 -23.21 -3.97 -5.45
N ALA A 23 -24.43 -3.60 -5.87
CA ALA A 23 -25.46 -3.10 -4.96
C ALA A 23 -25.75 -4.11 -3.84
N ARG A 24 -25.97 -5.38 -4.19
CA ARG A 24 -26.18 -6.45 -3.22
C ARG A 24 -24.98 -6.62 -2.28
N ALA A 25 -23.76 -6.59 -2.80
CA ALA A 25 -22.53 -6.80 -2.02
C ALA A 25 -22.29 -5.69 -1.00
N ILE A 26 -22.57 -4.42 -1.35
CA ILE A 26 -22.39 -3.29 -0.44
C ILE A 26 -23.60 -3.07 0.50
N GLY A 27 -24.65 -3.89 0.38
CA GLY A 27 -25.88 -3.77 1.16
C GLY A 27 -26.76 -2.57 0.75
N ALA A 28 -26.68 -2.14 -0.51
CA ALA A 28 -27.53 -1.10 -1.08
C ALA A 28 -28.57 -1.72 -2.03
N SER A 29 -29.69 -1.02 -2.25
CA SER A 29 -30.62 -1.42 -3.30
C SER A 29 -30.13 -1.00 -4.69
N SER A 30 -30.49 -1.75 -5.73
CA SER A 30 -30.22 -1.36 -7.12
C SER A 30 -30.75 0.04 -7.45
N ALA A 31 -31.90 0.41 -6.87
CA ALA A 31 -32.49 1.73 -7.03
C ALA A 31 -31.63 2.84 -6.40
N GLN A 32 -31.03 2.59 -5.23
CA GLN A 32 -30.11 3.54 -4.59
C GLN A 32 -28.85 3.75 -5.44
N VAL A 33 -28.24 2.66 -5.91
CA VAL A 33 -27.04 2.75 -6.75
C VAL A 33 -27.35 3.45 -8.07
N SER A 34 -28.45 3.09 -8.73
CA SER A 34 -28.91 3.76 -9.95
C SER A 34 -29.18 5.25 -9.73
N ALA A 35 -29.83 5.61 -8.62
CA ALA A 35 -30.06 7.00 -8.27
C ALA A 35 -28.75 7.78 -8.08
N TRP A 36 -27.71 7.19 -7.48
CA TRP A 36 -26.40 7.84 -7.37
C TRP A 36 -25.74 8.04 -8.74
N VAL A 37 -25.79 7.03 -9.62
CA VAL A 37 -25.17 7.11 -10.94
C VAL A 37 -25.89 8.12 -11.84
N THR A 38 -27.22 8.03 -11.93
CA THR A 38 -28.04 8.88 -12.80
C THR A 38 -28.01 10.34 -12.36
N ASN A 39 -28.12 10.60 -11.04
CA ASN A 39 -28.05 11.96 -10.52
C ASN A 39 -26.62 12.45 -10.32
N ASN A 40 -25.63 11.67 -10.75
CA ASN A 40 -24.24 12.06 -10.69
C ASN A 40 -23.80 12.44 -9.27
N ARG A 41 -24.17 11.61 -8.28
CA ARG A 41 -23.91 11.84 -6.85
C ARG A 41 -22.86 10.88 -6.33
N ILE A 42 -21.98 11.41 -5.49
CA ILE A 42 -21.09 10.58 -4.68
C ILE A 42 -21.90 10.07 -3.48
N PRO A 43 -21.93 8.75 -3.22
CA PRO A 43 -22.57 8.19 -2.04
C PRO A 43 -21.95 8.73 -0.75
N ARG A 44 -22.62 8.50 0.39
CA ARG A 44 -22.03 8.81 1.70
C ARG A 44 -20.76 7.98 1.93
N ALA A 45 -19.91 8.47 2.83
CA ALA A 45 -18.58 7.92 3.07
C ALA A 45 -18.60 6.41 3.37
N ASP A 46 -19.59 5.93 4.13
CA ASP A 46 -19.79 4.51 4.43
C ASP A 46 -20.04 3.67 3.18
N ALA A 47 -20.90 4.13 2.27
CA ALA A 47 -21.16 3.46 1.00
C ALA A 47 -19.97 3.56 0.04
N THR A 48 -19.30 4.72 0.00
CA THR A 48 -18.09 4.92 -0.82
C THR A 48 -16.95 4.00 -0.39
N LEU A 49 -16.75 3.82 0.92
CA LEU A 49 -15.79 2.85 1.48
C LEU A 49 -16.12 1.43 1.03
N LYS A 50 -17.37 0.98 1.21
CA LYS A 50 -17.79 -0.37 0.79
C LYS A 50 -17.62 -0.61 -0.70
N ILE A 51 -17.86 0.40 -1.54
CA ILE A 51 -17.61 0.32 -2.98
C ILE A 51 -16.11 0.15 -3.24
N ALA A 52 -15.27 0.96 -2.60
CA ALA A 52 -13.82 0.86 -2.77
C ALA A 52 -13.28 -0.52 -2.35
N ASP A 53 -13.73 -1.01 -1.19
CA ASP A 53 -13.36 -2.32 -0.66
C ASP A 53 -13.78 -3.46 -1.60
N TYR A 54 -15.03 -3.43 -2.09
CA TYR A 54 -15.53 -4.43 -3.03
C TYR A 54 -14.74 -4.46 -4.35
N LEU A 55 -14.30 -3.29 -4.83
CA LEU A 55 -13.52 -3.17 -6.07
C LEU A 55 -12.01 -3.40 -5.87
N GLY A 56 -11.55 -3.60 -4.63
CA GLY A 56 -10.13 -3.78 -4.30
C GLY A 56 -9.27 -2.55 -4.60
N VAL A 57 -9.81 -1.34 -4.39
CA VAL A 57 -9.11 -0.07 -4.64
C VAL A 57 -9.20 0.85 -3.42
N SER A 58 -8.31 1.85 -3.34
CA SER A 58 -8.41 2.86 -2.29
C SER A 58 -9.52 3.87 -2.59
N VAL A 59 -10.13 4.43 -1.54
CA VAL A 59 -11.13 5.51 -1.68
C VAL A 59 -10.55 6.72 -2.41
N ARG A 60 -9.27 7.04 -2.18
CA ARG A 60 -8.56 8.10 -2.90
C ARG A 60 -8.60 7.84 -4.40
N TRP A 61 -8.14 6.67 -4.83
CA TRP A 61 -8.15 6.30 -6.25
C TRP A 61 -9.55 6.31 -6.82
N LEU A 62 -10.54 5.81 -6.08
CA LEU A 62 -11.94 5.80 -6.49
C LEU A 62 -12.47 7.22 -6.75
N LEU A 63 -12.17 8.18 -5.88
CA LEU A 63 -12.68 9.55 -5.96
C LEU A 63 -11.87 10.47 -6.89
N THR A 64 -10.55 10.32 -6.95
CA THR A 64 -9.68 11.26 -7.68
C THR A 64 -8.98 10.63 -8.88
N GLY A 65 -8.89 9.30 -8.96
CA GLY A 65 -8.08 8.59 -9.95
C GLY A 65 -6.58 8.59 -9.63
N GLU A 66 -6.16 9.27 -8.56
CA GLU A 66 -4.76 9.25 -8.13
C GLU A 66 -4.44 7.94 -7.41
N PRO A 67 -3.29 7.31 -7.68
CA PRO A 67 -2.86 6.16 -6.90
C PRO A 67 -2.75 6.56 -5.43
N GLU A 68 -2.92 5.58 -4.55
CA GLU A 68 -2.55 5.77 -3.17
C GLU A 68 -1.06 6.12 -3.13
N LYS A 69 -0.71 7.24 -2.49
CA LYS A 69 0.70 7.48 -2.18
C LYS A 69 1.11 6.29 -1.32
N PRO A 70 2.18 5.54 -1.66
CA PRO A 70 2.66 4.51 -0.76
C PRO A 70 2.92 5.21 0.57
N GLY A 71 2.07 4.95 1.55
CA GLY A 71 2.44 5.21 2.93
C GLY A 71 3.71 4.40 3.16
N LEU A 72 4.74 5.01 3.73
CA LEU A 72 5.95 4.28 4.09
C LEU A 72 5.52 3.17 5.07
N THR A 73 5.31 1.96 4.56
CA THR A 73 5.23 0.79 5.43
C THR A 73 6.65 0.54 5.96
N PRO A 74 6.83 0.03 7.20
CA PRO A 74 8.15 -0.35 7.68
C PRO A 74 8.90 -1.27 6.69
N GLN A 75 8.18 -2.15 6.00
CA GLN A 75 8.70 -3.00 4.93
C GLN A 75 9.17 -2.23 3.69
N GLN A 76 8.39 -1.27 3.17
CA GLN A 76 8.80 -0.43 2.03
C GLN A 76 9.92 0.55 2.39
N SER A 77 10.02 0.91 3.69
CA SER A 77 11.14 1.69 4.23
C SER A 77 12.45 0.89 4.14
N LEU A 78 12.40 -0.42 4.43
CA LEU A 78 13.56 -1.29 4.35
C LEU A 78 14.01 -1.50 2.90
N GLU A 79 13.10 -1.73 1.96
CA GLU A 79 13.46 -1.89 0.54
C GLU A 79 14.11 -0.63 -0.05
N GLY A 80 13.58 0.56 0.23
CA GLY A 80 14.17 1.83 -0.20
C GLY A 80 15.55 2.09 0.43
N VAL A 81 15.74 1.68 1.68
CA VAL A 81 17.03 1.74 2.38
C VAL A 81 18.01 0.67 1.87
N MET A 82 17.53 -0.51 1.49
CA MET A 82 18.34 -1.62 0.97
C MET A 82 18.78 -1.40 -0.47
N MET A 83 18.02 -0.63 -1.27
CA MET A 83 18.45 -0.19 -2.60
C MET A 83 19.52 0.91 -2.55
N ASP A 84 19.63 1.65 -1.44
CA ASP A 84 20.75 2.54 -1.18
C ASP A 84 21.97 1.74 -0.70
N ASN A 85 22.78 1.31 -1.66
CA ASN A 85 24.04 0.58 -1.43
C ASN A 85 24.99 1.30 -0.45
N GLY A 86 24.83 2.61 -0.23
CA GLY A 86 25.64 3.41 0.69
C GLY A 86 25.43 2.99 2.15
N LEU A 87 24.18 2.91 2.60
CA LEU A 87 23.89 2.61 4.02
C LEU A 87 24.22 1.15 4.35
N LEU A 88 23.94 0.22 3.43
CA LEU A 88 24.27 -1.18 3.61
C LEU A 88 25.79 -1.41 3.70
N ALA A 89 26.57 -0.67 2.89
CA ALA A 89 28.02 -0.69 2.96
C ALA A 89 28.55 -0.11 4.29
N VAL A 90 27.93 0.96 4.81
CA VAL A 90 28.27 1.53 6.13
C VAL A 90 27.97 0.54 7.26
N ILE A 91 26.78 -0.07 7.27
CA ILE A 91 26.40 -1.08 8.28
C ILE A 91 27.36 -2.27 8.25
N LYS A 92 27.75 -2.74 7.06
CA LYS A 92 28.72 -3.83 6.91
C LYS A 92 30.09 -3.45 7.48
N ARG A 93 30.59 -2.25 7.15
CA ARG A 93 31.87 -1.73 7.68
C ARG A 93 31.86 -1.60 9.20
N LEU A 94 30.74 -1.19 9.80
CA LEU A 94 30.61 -1.11 11.26
C LEU A 94 30.67 -2.51 11.90
N LYS A 95 29.96 -3.50 11.35
CA LYS A 95 30.03 -4.89 11.83
C LYS A 95 31.41 -5.52 11.67
N ASP A 96 32.08 -5.22 10.56
CA ASP A 96 33.43 -5.72 10.28
C ASP A 96 34.47 -5.04 11.19
N ALA A 97 34.27 -3.75 11.53
CA ALA A 97 35.11 -3.03 12.48
C ALA A 97 35.03 -3.62 13.89
N ASP A 98 33.84 -3.98 14.38
CA ASP A 98 33.68 -4.65 15.68
C ASP A 98 34.43 -5.98 15.71
N LYS A 99 34.33 -6.79 14.64
CA LYS A 99 35.06 -8.06 14.54
C LYS A 99 36.57 -7.89 14.53
N LEU A 100 37.08 -6.86 13.85
CA LEU A 100 38.51 -6.55 13.81
C LEU A 100 39.02 -6.11 15.19
N GLN A 101 38.24 -5.32 15.93
CA GLN A 101 38.60 -4.92 17.29
C GLN A 101 38.63 -6.12 18.24
N VAL A 102 37.64 -7.02 18.17
CA VAL A 102 37.61 -8.24 18.98
C VAL A 102 38.80 -9.14 18.65
N ALA A 103 39.08 -9.37 17.36
CA ALA A 103 40.21 -10.19 16.95
C ALA A 103 41.57 -9.59 17.37
N ALA A 104 41.70 -8.27 17.36
CA ALA A 104 42.91 -7.58 17.84
C ALA A 104 43.10 -7.77 19.35
N ILE A 105 42.03 -7.69 20.13
CA ILE A 105 42.07 -7.95 21.58
C ILE A 105 42.45 -9.41 21.84
N GLU A 106 41.83 -10.37 21.16
CA GLU A 106 42.17 -11.80 21.31
C GLU A 106 43.64 -12.09 20.98
N ASN A 107 44.19 -11.47 19.94
CA ASN A 107 45.61 -11.61 19.60
C ASN A 107 46.52 -10.97 20.65
N LEU A 108 46.16 -9.82 21.21
CA LEU A 108 46.93 -9.20 22.29
C LEU A 108 46.93 -10.08 23.54
N LEU A 109 45.78 -10.62 23.94
CA LEU A 109 45.67 -11.56 25.07
C LEU A 109 46.58 -12.79 24.86
N LYS A 110 46.54 -13.41 23.68
CA LYS A 110 47.43 -14.53 23.32
C LYS A 110 48.91 -14.15 23.32
N THR A 111 49.25 -12.95 22.85
CA THR A 111 50.65 -12.48 22.76
C THR A 111 51.25 -12.20 24.13
N PHE A 112 50.44 -11.68 25.06
CA PHE A 112 50.86 -11.36 26.42
C PHE A 112 50.59 -12.49 27.44
N GLY A 113 49.98 -13.60 27.01
CA GLY A 113 49.71 -14.77 27.85
C GLY A 113 48.66 -14.53 28.95
N LEU A 114 47.71 -13.61 28.71
CA LEU A 114 46.59 -13.28 29.58
C LEU A 114 45.33 -14.09 29.22
#